data_AF-A0A9D6U1Y9-F1
#
_entry.id   AF-A0A9D6U1Y9-F1
#
_cell.length_a   1.000
_cell.length_b   1.000
_cell.length_c   1.000
_cell.angle_alpha   90.00
_cell.angle_beta   90.00
_cell.angle_gamma   90.00
#
_symmetry.space_group_name_H-M   'P 1'
#
loop_
_entity.id
_entity.type
_entity.pdbx_description
1 polymer ?
#
loop_
_entity_poly.entity_id
_entity_poly.type
_entity_poly.pdbx_seq_one_letter_code
_entity_poly.pdbx_strand_id
1 'polypeptide(L)'
;MTKIARFIIWICSKFTRVEIEGIIRGLVEVLANGNPEVKPRDDFQEKHPNYRKFSVDPLPPLTSPLTVKTAAPACDYKELLVRYQETHGKPLSQVKYRSGLPALPGPICLSLLQ
;
A
#
# COMPACT_ATOMS: atom_id res chain seq x y z
N MET A 1 8.27 -22.13 -19.24
CA MET A 1 9.65 -21.66 -18.96
C MET A 1 9.66 -20.83 -17.68
N THR A 2 10.40 -21.26 -16.66
CA THR A 2 10.62 -20.48 -15.43
C THR A 2 11.45 -19.23 -15.74
N LYS A 3 11.41 -18.20 -14.88
CA LYS A 3 12.26 -17.00 -15.04
C LYS A 3 13.75 -17.39 -15.10
N ILE A 4 14.15 -18.38 -14.30
CA ILE A 4 15.51 -18.92 -14.25
C ILE A 4 15.91 -19.55 -15.59
N ALA A 5 15.05 -20.39 -16.19
CA ALA A 5 15.36 -21.03 -17.47
C ALA A 5 15.59 -20.00 -18.59
N ARG A 6 14.80 -18.92 -18.62
CA ARG A 6 15.00 -17.82 -19.59
C ARG A 6 16.33 -17.10 -19.38
N PHE A 7 16.72 -16.90 -18.13
CA PHE A 7 18.00 -16.27 -17.78
C PHE A 7 19.19 -17.14 -18.20
N ILE A 8 19.11 -18.46 -17.98
CA ILE A 8 20.15 -19.41 -18.42
C ILE A 8 20.33 -19.34 -19.94
N ILE A 9 19.23 -19.40 -20.70
CA ILE A 9 19.28 -19.30 -22.17
C ILE A 9 19.91 -17.97 -22.60
N TRP A 10 19.55 -16.87 -21.95
CA TRP A 10 20.10 -15.55 -22.25
C TRP A 10 21.60 -15.47 -21.98
N ILE A 11 22.09 -16.01 -20.87
CA ILE A 11 23.53 -16.09 -20.56
C ILE A 11 24.25 -16.89 -21.62
N CYS A 12 23.76 -18.08 -21.96
CA CYS A 12 24.38 -18.94 -22.97
C CYS A 12 24.39 -18.31 -24.37
N SER A 13 23.48 -17.37 -24.65
CA SER A 13 23.48 -16.60 -25.90
C SER A 13 24.47 -15.42 -25.91
N LYS A 14 25.01 -15.03 -24.75
CA LYS A 14 25.80 -13.80 -24.59
C LYS A 14 27.25 -14.03 -24.18
N PHE A 15 27.55 -15.15 -23.54
CA PHE A 15 28.87 -15.42 -22.96
C PHE A 15 29.45 -16.74 -23.46
N THR A 16 30.78 -16.81 -23.50
CA THR A 16 31.54 -18.03 -23.78
C THR A 16 31.62 -18.92 -22.55
N ARG A 17 32.00 -20.19 -22.73
CA ARG A 17 32.13 -21.18 -21.63
C ARG A 17 33.00 -20.67 -20.48
N VAL A 18 34.15 -20.05 -20.79
CA VAL A 18 35.11 -19.55 -19.78
C VAL A 18 34.51 -18.38 -19.00
N GLU A 19 33.81 -17.47 -19.67
CA GLU A 19 33.13 -16.35 -19.02
C GLU A 19 31.98 -16.83 -18.12
N ILE A 20 31.23 -17.85 -18.55
CA ILE A 20 30.17 -18.47 -17.74
C ILE A 20 30.76 -19.11 -16.48
N GLU A 21 31.89 -19.83 -16.60
CA GLU A 21 32.60 -20.39 -15.44
C GLU A 21 33.04 -19.28 -14.47
N GLY A 22 33.51 -18.14 -14.99
CA GLY A 22 33.83 -16.96 -14.18
C GLY A 22 32.61 -16.37 -13.45
N ILE A 23 31.48 -16.24 -14.14
CA ILE A 23 30.21 -15.78 -13.54
C ILE A 23 29.76 -16.73 -12.42
N ILE A 24 29.82 -18.05 -12.65
CA ILE A 24 29.46 -19.05 -11.65
C ILE A 24 30.36 -18.93 -10.42
N ARG A 25 31.68 -18.78 -10.61
CA ARG A 25 32.61 -18.60 -9.49
C ARG A 25 32.28 -17.36 -8.67
N GLY A 26 32.02 -16.23 -9.34
CA GLY A 26 31.61 -14.99 -8.66
C GLY A 26 30.29 -15.13 -7.89
N LEU A 27 29.30 -15.84 -8.46
CA LEU A 27 28.04 -16.12 -7.76
C LEU A 27 28.24 -17.02 -6.52
N VAL A 28 29.11 -18.02 -6.61
CA VAL A 28 29.46 -18.88 -5.47
C VAL A 28 30.16 -18.08 -4.37
N GLU A 29 31.09 -17.19 -4.74
CA GLU A 29 31.77 -16.28 -3.80
C GLU A 29 30.79 -15.32 -3.10
N VAL A 30 29.80 -14.79 -3.82
CA VAL A 30 28.72 -13.96 -3.26
C VAL A 30 27.86 -14.75 -2.26
N LEU A 31 27.49 -15.99 -2.61
CA LEU A 31 26.70 -16.85 -1.72
C LEU A 31 27.48 -17.27 -0.46
N ALA A 32 28.82 -17.33 -0.53
CA ALA A 32 29.69 -17.65 0.59
C ALA A 32 29.95 -16.47 1.55
N ASN A 33 29.18 -15.37 1.47
CA ASN A 33 29.30 -14.14 2.28
C ASN A 33 30.60 -13.34 2.10
N GLY A 34 31.28 -13.45 0.95
CA GLY A 34 32.57 -12.79 0.71
C GLY A 34 32.51 -11.35 0.17
N ASN A 35 31.37 -10.88 -0.37
CA ASN A 35 31.29 -9.58 -1.04
C ASN A 35 30.30 -8.61 -0.35
N PRO A 36 30.78 -7.53 0.29
CA PRO A 36 29.90 -6.55 0.94
C PRO A 36 29.09 -5.67 -0.04
N GLU A 37 29.48 -5.62 -1.31
CA GLU A 37 28.87 -4.74 -2.32
C GLU A 37 27.65 -5.38 -3.01
N VAL A 38 27.63 -6.71 -3.10
CA VAL A 38 26.57 -7.48 -3.76
C VAL A 38 26.02 -8.51 -2.81
N LYS A 39 24.95 -8.17 -2.09
CA LYS A 39 24.20 -9.12 -1.27
C LYS A 39 22.98 -9.63 -2.03
N PRO A 40 22.67 -10.94 -1.97
CA PRO A 40 21.40 -11.45 -2.44
C PRO A 40 20.21 -10.67 -1.85
N ARG A 41 19.13 -10.57 -2.61
CA ARG A 41 17.93 -9.82 -2.19
C ARG A 41 17.21 -10.43 -0.97
N ASP A 42 17.63 -11.62 -0.54
CA ASP A 42 17.03 -12.36 0.57
C ASP A 42 17.21 -11.65 1.93
N ASP A 43 18.20 -10.75 2.06
CA ASP A 43 18.43 -9.91 3.25
C ASP A 43 17.23 -9.01 3.62
N PHE A 44 16.25 -8.84 2.74
CA PHE A 44 15.14 -7.92 2.96
C PHE A 44 14.31 -8.30 4.19
N GLN A 45 14.08 -9.59 4.42
CA GLN A 45 13.36 -10.08 5.59
C GLN A 45 14.21 -9.99 6.87
N GLU A 46 15.54 -10.12 6.76
CA GLU A 46 16.44 -9.93 7.90
C GLU A 46 16.49 -8.47 8.36
N LYS A 47 16.57 -7.52 7.40
CA LYS A 47 16.55 -6.08 7.68
C LYS A 47 15.18 -5.59 8.15
N HIS A 48 14.12 -6.25 7.70
CA HIS A 48 12.75 -5.88 8.04
C HIS A 48 11.96 -7.09 8.57
N PRO A 49 12.28 -7.57 9.79
CA PRO A 49 11.71 -8.81 10.34
C PRO A 49 10.20 -8.76 10.53
N ASN A 50 9.61 -7.56 10.56
CA ASN A 50 8.18 -7.33 10.72
C ASN A 50 7.49 -6.95 9.40
N TYR A 51 8.23 -6.82 8.30
CA TYR A 51 7.64 -6.41 7.03
C TYR A 51 6.75 -7.53 6.48
N ARG A 52 5.48 -7.19 6.23
CA ARG A 52 4.47 -8.10 5.67
C ARG A 52 4.17 -9.34 6.54
N LYS A 53 4.49 -9.28 7.85
CA LYS A 53 3.92 -10.22 8.81
C LYS A 53 2.49 -9.80 9.12
N PHE A 54 1.54 -10.36 8.38
CA PHE A 54 0.12 -10.18 8.68
C PHE A 54 -0.30 -11.22 9.71
N SER A 55 -0.53 -10.77 10.94
CA SER A 55 -1.32 -11.52 11.91
C SER A 55 -2.71 -10.92 11.90
N VAL A 56 -3.65 -11.62 11.24
CA VAL A 56 -5.06 -11.27 11.34
C VAL A 56 -5.56 -11.87 12.65
N ASP A 57 -6.23 -11.07 13.47
CA ASP A 57 -6.89 -11.59 14.67
C ASP A 57 -7.92 -12.64 14.24
N PRO A 58 -7.83 -13.90 14.71
CA PRO A 58 -8.83 -14.92 14.38
C PRO A 58 -10.20 -14.59 14.97
N LEU A 59 -10.26 -13.73 15.99
CA LEU A 59 -11.52 -13.30 16.58
C LEU A 59 -12.15 -12.18 15.76
N PRO A 60 -13.45 -12.26 15.46
CA PRO A 60 -14.14 -11.15 14.84
C PRO A 60 -14.14 -9.95 15.80
N PRO A 61 -13.98 -8.71 15.31
CA PRO A 61 -13.94 -7.51 16.15
C PRO A 61 -15.25 -7.28 16.92
N LEU A 62 -16.36 -7.88 16.48
CA LEU A 62 -17.67 -7.81 17.14
C LEU A 62 -18.20 -9.23 17.34
N THR A 63 -18.48 -9.57 18.59
CA THR A 63 -19.05 -10.87 18.97
C THR A 63 -20.57 -10.91 18.83
N SER A 64 -21.22 -9.74 18.71
CA SER A 64 -22.65 -9.60 18.51
C SER A 64 -22.94 -8.78 17.25
N PRO A 65 -24.07 -9.05 16.56
CA PRO A 65 -24.50 -8.20 15.47
C PRO A 65 -24.69 -6.77 15.97
N LEU A 66 -24.23 -5.79 15.19
CA LEU A 66 -24.53 -4.39 15.46
C LEU A 66 -26.05 -4.27 15.53
N THR A 67 -26.57 -3.90 16.70
CA THR A 67 -27.97 -3.50 16.83
C THR A 67 -28.17 -2.42 15.78
N VAL A 68 -29.01 -2.71 14.79
CA VAL A 68 -29.34 -1.77 13.72
C VAL A 68 -29.80 -0.52 14.45
N LYS A 69 -28.97 0.53 14.45
CA LYS A 69 -29.37 1.82 15.00
C LYS A 69 -30.63 2.16 14.20
N THR A 70 -31.77 2.21 14.89
CA THR A 70 -33.03 2.73 14.34
C THR A 70 -32.69 3.92 13.47
N ALA A 71 -33.21 3.89 12.24
CA ALA A 71 -32.86 4.76 11.12
C ALA A 71 -32.20 6.05 11.59
N ALA A 72 -30.95 6.27 11.17
CA ALA A 72 -30.24 7.52 11.44
C ALA A 72 -31.24 8.67 11.26
N PRO A 73 -31.33 9.62 12.20
CA PRO A 73 -32.27 10.71 12.06
C PRO A 73 -32.03 11.29 10.67
N ALA A 74 -33.13 11.51 9.93
CA ALA A 74 -33.09 12.20 8.65
C ALA A 74 -32.69 13.66 8.91
N CYS A 75 -31.45 13.86 9.36
CA CYS A 75 -30.88 15.17 9.59
C CYS A 75 -30.54 15.70 8.21
N ASP A 76 -31.51 16.37 7.59
CA ASP A 76 -31.22 17.24 6.47
C ASP A 76 -30.26 18.33 6.97
N TYR A 77 -29.07 18.38 6.38
CA TYR A 77 -28.04 19.36 6.74
C TYR A 77 -28.55 20.80 6.60
N LYS A 78 -29.58 21.05 5.76
CA LYS A 78 -30.23 22.35 5.66
C LYS A 78 -30.92 22.75 6.96
N GLU A 79 -31.61 21.82 7.60
CA GLU A 79 -32.24 22.07 8.91
C GLU A 79 -31.18 22.34 9.99
N LEU A 80 -30.05 21.64 9.92
CA LEU A 80 -28.93 21.87 10.85
C LEU A 80 -28.35 23.28 10.69
N LEU A 81 -28.24 23.79 9.46
CA LEU A 81 -27.75 25.14 9.20
C LEU A 81 -28.73 26.21 9.72
N VAL A 82 -30.03 26.01 9.52
CA VAL A 82 -31.08 26.91 10.02
C VAL A 82 -31.06 26.95 11.55
N ARG A 83 -31.08 25.79 12.21
CA ARG A 83 -31.02 25.71 13.69
C ARG A 83 -29.78 26.39 14.24
N TYR A 84 -28.62 26.20 13.62
CA TYR A 84 -27.39 26.86 14.06
C TYR A 84 -27.48 28.38 13.95
N GLN A 85 -28.06 28.90 12.86
CA GLN A 85 -28.20 30.33 12.67
C GLN A 85 -29.17 30.95 13.68
N GLU A 86 -30.26 30.25 14.03
CA GLU A 86 -31.20 30.66 15.07
C GLU A 86 -30.53 30.71 16.45
N THR A 87 -29.70 29.72 16.80
CA THR A 87 -29.06 29.65 18.12
C THR A 87 -27.88 30.60 18.29
N HIS A 88 -27.12 30.88 17.22
CA HIS A 88 -25.87 31.65 17.29
C HIS A 88 -25.94 33.02 16.59
N GLY A 89 -27.05 33.34 15.92
CA GLY A 89 -27.27 34.61 15.22
C GLY A 89 -26.38 34.84 13.99
N LYS A 90 -25.59 33.85 13.58
CA LYS A 90 -24.66 33.92 12.43
C LYS A 90 -24.71 32.61 11.64
N PRO A 91 -24.67 32.66 10.29
CA PRO A 91 -24.61 31.46 9.48
C PRO A 91 -23.24 30.78 9.58
N LEU A 92 -23.21 29.44 9.48
CA LEU A 92 -21.97 28.68 9.33
C LEU A 92 -21.32 28.99 7.98
N SER A 93 -20.05 29.41 8.01
CA SER A 93 -19.28 29.66 6.80
C SER A 93 -18.65 28.38 6.26
N GLN A 94 -18.52 28.29 4.94
CA GLN A 94 -17.79 27.18 4.31
C GLN A 94 -16.31 27.23 4.69
N VAL A 95 -15.73 26.04 4.87
CA VAL A 95 -14.30 25.89 5.12
C VAL A 95 -13.52 26.40 3.91
N LYS A 96 -12.72 27.45 4.11
CA LYS A 96 -11.84 28.00 3.07
C LYS A 96 -10.53 27.25 3.06
N TYR A 97 -10.13 26.74 1.90
CA TYR A 97 -8.79 26.18 1.70
C TYR A 97 -7.74 27.30 1.73
N ARG A 98 -6.56 27.02 2.29
CA ARG A 98 -5.43 27.94 2.20
C ARG A 98 -4.88 27.94 0.78
N SER A 99 -4.56 29.12 0.27
CA SER A 99 -3.83 29.27 -0.99
C SER A 99 -2.46 28.59 -0.88
N GLY A 100 -2.06 27.85 -1.93
CA GLY A 100 -0.75 27.19 -2.02
C GLY A 100 -0.70 25.72 -1.58
N LEU A 101 -1.80 25.14 -1.10
CA LEU A 101 -1.90 23.68 -0.90
C LEU A 101 -2.35 23.00 -2.20
N PRO A 102 -1.87 21.77 -2.49
CA PRO A 102 -2.36 21.00 -3.62
C PRO A 102 -3.88 20.89 -3.55
N ALA A 103 -4.56 21.26 -4.63
CA ALA A 103 -6.00 21.02 -4.72
C ALA A 103 -6.25 19.53 -4.51
N LEU A 104 -7.18 19.19 -3.62
CA LEU A 104 -7.62 17.81 -3.52
C LEU A 104 -8.13 17.40 -4.91
N PRO A 105 -7.75 16.20 -5.40
CA PRO A 105 -8.38 15.68 -6.61
C PRO A 105 -9.89 15.73 -6.41
N GLY A 106 -10.60 16.25 -7.42
CA GLY A 106 -12.05 16.45 -7.37
C GLY A 106 -12.79 15.15 -7.02
N PRO A 107 -14.10 15.22 -6.68
CA PRO A 107 -14.84 14.05 -6.24
C PRO A 107 -14.69 12.92 -7.26
N ILE A 108 -13.99 11.87 -6.86
CA ILE A 108 -13.96 10.61 -7.60
C ILE A 108 -15.40 10.12 -7.54
N CYS A 109 -16.12 10.27 -8.65
CA CYS A 109 -17.42 9.64 -8.82
C CYS A 109 -17.19 8.13 -8.64
N LEU A 110 -17.59 7.59 -7.49
CA LEU A 110 -17.66 6.14 -7.24
C LEU A 110 -18.81 5.57 -8.06
N SER A 111 -18.69 5.62 -9.39
CA SER A 111 -19.53 4.85 -10.31
C SER A 111 -18.86 3.49 -10.51
N LEU A 112 -18.90 2.65 -9.49
CA LEU A 112 -18.47 1.24 -9.57
C LEU A 112 -19.33 0.40 -8.63
N LEU A 113 -20.62 0.34 -8.93
CA LEU A 113 -21.46 -0.83 -8.69
C LEU A 113 -22.45 -0.92 -9.85
N GLN A 114 -22.08 -1.71 -10.86
CA GLN A 114 -22.97 -2.36 -11.81
C GLN A 114 -22.69 -3.85 -11.73
#